data_AF-A0A3C0Q3J2-F1
#
_entry.id   AF-A0A3C0Q3J2-F1
#
_cell.length_a   1.000
_cell.length_b   1.000
_cell.length_c   1.000
_cell.angle_alpha   90.00
_cell.angle_beta   90.00
_cell.angle_gamma   90.00
#
_symmetry.space_group_name_H-M   'P 1'
#
loop_
_entity.id
_entity.type
_entity.pdbx_description
1 polymer ?
#
loop_
_entity_poly.entity_id
_entity_poly.type
_entity_poly.pdbx_seq_one_letter_code
_entity_poly.pdbx_strand_id
1 'polypeptide(L)'
;GTVTRHYRQYQKGEKTSTNPIASIFAWTQGLKYRGQFDKTPEVVTFADALERACIVTVERGHMTKDLALLIGKDQPYLTTDVFMDKVADTLKELL
;
A
#
# COMPACT_ATOMS: atom_id res chain seq x y z
N GLY A 1 -7.40 -12.66 -1.70
CA GLY A 1 -8.08 -13.23 -2.88
C GLY A 1 -8.05 -12.24 -4.02
N THR A 2 -8.59 -12.58 -5.20
CA THR A 2 -8.46 -11.77 -6.44
C THR A 2 -9.40 -10.55 -6.51
N VAL A 3 -10.19 -10.28 -5.46
CA VAL A 3 -11.06 -9.11 -5.36
C VAL A 3 -12.01 -8.95 -6.57
N THR A 4 -12.60 -10.07 -7.02
CA THR A 4 -13.37 -10.18 -8.28
C THR A 4 -14.43 -9.09 -8.47
N ARG A 5 -15.11 -8.67 -7.40
CA ARG A 5 -16.11 -7.58 -7.48
C ARG A 5 -15.48 -6.26 -7.91
N HIS A 6 -14.36 -5.87 -7.30
CA HIS A 6 -13.64 -4.64 -7.68
C HIS A 6 -13.06 -4.78 -9.09
N TYR A 7 -12.57 -5.97 -9.46
CA TYR A 7 -12.09 -6.19 -10.83
C TYR A 7 -13.19 -5.96 -11.88
N ARG A 8 -14.43 -6.42 -11.64
CA ARG A 8 -15.56 -6.14 -12.55
C ARG A 8 -15.94 -4.66 -12.61
N GLN A 9 -15.79 -3.91 -11.52
CA GLN A 9 -15.99 -2.45 -11.51
C GLN A 9 -14.91 -1.75 -12.34
N TYR A 10 -13.65 -2.14 -12.14
CA TYR A 10 -12.53 -1.65 -12.94
C TYR A 10 -12.72 -1.90 -14.44
N GLN A 11 -13.20 -3.08 -14.85
CA GLN A 11 -13.50 -3.38 -16.26
C GLN A 11 -14.56 -2.45 -16.87
N LYS A 12 -15.40 -1.82 -16.05
CA LYS A 12 -16.39 -0.81 -16.49
C LYS A 12 -15.83 0.62 -16.48
N GLY A 13 -14.56 0.81 -16.13
CA GLY A 13 -13.92 2.13 -15.97
C GLY A 13 -14.20 2.79 -14.61
N GLU A 14 -14.79 2.09 -13.66
CA GLU A 14 -15.05 2.61 -12.32
C GLU A 14 -13.76 2.61 -11.49
N LYS A 15 -13.52 3.68 -10.72
CA LYS A 15 -12.44 3.68 -9.73
C LYS A 15 -12.79 2.75 -8.58
N THR A 16 -11.79 2.01 -8.09
CA THR A 16 -11.96 1.11 -6.94
C THR A 16 -11.12 1.55 -5.76
N SER A 17 -11.42 1.01 -4.59
CA SER A 17 -10.65 1.23 -3.36
C SER A 17 -10.18 -0.12 -2.79
N THR A 18 -9.58 -0.94 -3.65
CA THR A 18 -8.89 -2.16 -3.25
C THR A 18 -7.66 -1.81 -2.43
N ASN A 19 -7.49 -2.44 -1.27
CA ASN A 19 -6.35 -2.27 -0.40
C ASN A 19 -5.12 -3.03 -0.93
N PRO A 20 -4.01 -2.34 -1.29
CA PRO A 20 -2.82 -2.99 -1.82
C PRO A 20 -1.79 -3.38 -0.75
N ILE A 21 -2.01 -3.07 0.54
CA ILE A 21 -0.99 -3.21 1.61
C ILE A 21 -0.47 -4.65 1.68
N ALA A 22 -1.34 -5.66 1.65
CA ALA A 22 -0.91 -7.05 1.70
C ALA A 22 -0.01 -7.44 0.52
N SER A 23 -0.29 -6.92 -0.68
CA SER A 23 0.55 -7.15 -1.86
C SER A 23 1.88 -6.42 -1.77
N ILE A 24 1.90 -5.20 -1.23
CA ILE A 24 3.14 -4.46 -0.98
C ILE A 24 4.02 -5.23 0.00
N PHE A 25 3.47 -5.67 1.14
CA PHE A 25 4.20 -6.42 2.15
C PHE A 25 4.71 -7.78 1.62
N ALA A 26 3.95 -8.44 0.73
CA ALA A 26 4.45 -9.64 0.06
C ALA A 26 5.71 -9.36 -0.79
N TRP A 27 5.75 -8.23 -1.51
CA TRP A 27 6.91 -7.81 -2.29
C TRP A 27 8.09 -7.40 -1.41
N THR A 28 7.86 -6.55 -0.41
CA THR A 28 8.94 -6.03 0.46
C THR A 28 9.59 -7.17 1.26
N GLN A 29 8.82 -8.14 1.74
CA GLN A 29 9.40 -9.31 2.42
C GLN A 29 10.26 -10.17 1.48
N GLY A 30 9.84 -10.33 0.22
CA GLY A 30 10.65 -11.00 -0.81
C GLY A 30 11.95 -10.24 -1.11
N LEU A 31 11.89 -8.91 -1.26
CA LEU A 31 13.04 -8.04 -1.48
C LEU A 31 14.00 -8.06 -0.29
N LYS A 32 13.47 -7.97 0.93
CA LYS A 32 14.23 -8.00 2.18
C LYS A 32 15.00 -9.31 2.32
N TYR A 33 14.34 -10.45 2.09
CA TYR A 33 15.01 -11.75 2.11
C TYR A 33 16.13 -11.84 1.07
N ARG A 34 15.84 -11.41 -0.17
CA ARG A 34 16.84 -11.40 -1.25
C ARG A 34 18.04 -10.51 -0.92
N GLY A 35 17.79 -9.31 -0.39
CA GLY A 35 18.81 -8.36 -0.01
C GLY A 35 19.71 -8.86 1.12
N GLN A 36 19.14 -9.56 2.10
CA GLN A 36 19.92 -10.22 3.16
C GLN A 36 20.81 -11.33 2.60
N PHE A 37 20.28 -12.18 1.71
CA PHE A 37 21.04 -13.28 1.13
C PHE A 37 22.19 -12.75 0.24
N ASP A 38 21.93 -11.72 -0.56
CA ASP A 38 22.92 -11.13 -1.48
C ASP A 38 23.86 -10.13 -0.79
N LYS A 39 23.67 -9.85 0.50
CA LYS A 39 24.40 -8.84 1.26
C LYS A 39 24.31 -7.44 0.61
N THR A 40 23.13 -7.08 0.13
CA THR A 40 22.83 -5.76 -0.44
C THR A 40 21.95 -4.95 0.54
N PRO A 41 22.56 -4.26 1.53
CA PRO A 41 21.81 -3.59 2.59
C PRO A 41 20.88 -2.50 2.06
N GLU A 42 21.21 -1.84 0.95
CA GLU A 42 20.36 -0.83 0.30
C GLU A 42 19.00 -1.39 -0.12
N VAL A 43 18.94 -2.64 -0.58
CA VAL A 43 17.68 -3.32 -0.93
C VAL A 43 16.83 -3.58 0.31
N VAL A 44 17.48 -3.97 1.42
CA VAL A 44 16.81 -4.17 2.71
C VAL A 44 16.24 -2.85 3.23
N THR A 45 17.04 -1.77 3.19
CA THR A 45 16.62 -0.43 3.60
C THR A 45 15.45 0.07 2.78
N PHE A 46 15.46 -0.12 1.46
CA PHE A 46 14.33 0.23 0.60
C PHE A 46 13.06 -0.53 0.98
N ALA A 47 13.16 -1.84 1.22
CA ALA A 47 12.01 -2.66 1.62
C ALA A 47 11.42 -2.20 2.96
N ASP A 48 12.27 -1.95 3.95
CA ASP A 48 11.86 -1.44 5.26
C ASP A 48 11.22 -0.05 5.16
N ALA A 49 11.77 0.84 4.34
CA ALA A 49 11.23 2.17 4.10
C ALA A 49 9.85 2.11 3.43
N LEU A 50 9.62 1.21 2.47
CA LEU A 50 8.33 1.04 1.80
C LEU A 50 7.24 0.48 2.74
N GLU A 51 7.60 -0.46 3.64
CA GLU A 51 6.69 -0.91 4.69
C GLU A 51 6.34 0.23 5.65
N ARG A 52 7.34 1.02 6.06
CA ARG A 52 7.12 2.19 6.91
C ARG A 52 6.25 3.24 6.22
N ALA A 53 6.45 3.47 4.93
CA ALA A 53 5.64 4.41 4.14
C ALA A 53 4.16 4.02 4.12
N CYS A 54 3.85 2.72 3.98
CA CYS A 54 2.47 2.24 4.08
C CYS A 54 1.83 2.56 5.43
N ILE A 55 2.54 2.27 6.52
CA ILE A 55 2.07 2.51 7.90
C ILE A 55 1.83 4.00 8.12
N VAL A 56 2.83 4.84 7.81
CA VAL A 56 2.75 6.30 7.99
C VAL A 56 1.63 6.90 7.15
N THR A 57 1.39 6.41 5.93
CA THR A 57 0.29 6.87 5.07
C THR A 57 -1.06 6.65 5.75
N VAL A 58 -1.29 5.45 6.31
CA VAL A 58 -2.52 5.12 7.04
C VAL A 58 -2.65 5.91 8.35
N GLU A 59 -1.56 6.04 9.11
CA GLU A 59 -1.52 6.82 10.37
C GLU A 59 -1.81 8.32 10.14
N ARG A 60 -1.46 8.86 8.97
CA ARG A 60 -1.83 10.22 8.52
C ARG A 60 -3.29 10.35 8.07
N GLY A 61 -4.08 9.28 8.14
CA GLY A 61 -5.49 9.25 7.77
C GLY A 61 -5.76 8.94 6.29
N HIS A 62 -4.72 8.66 5.50
CA HIS A 62 -4.85 8.30 4.10
C HIS A 62 -4.98 6.78 3.99
N MET A 63 -6.18 6.28 3.78
CA MET A 63 -6.44 4.83 3.75
C MET A 63 -7.51 4.45 2.74
N THR A 64 -7.56 3.17 2.38
CA THR A 64 -8.61 2.61 1.54
C THR A 64 -9.89 2.35 2.34
N LYS A 65 -11.01 2.23 1.61
CA LYS A 65 -12.38 2.12 2.14
C LYS A 65 -12.55 1.03 3.20
N ASP A 66 -11.92 -0.12 3.02
CA ASP A 66 -11.97 -1.23 3.97
C ASP A 66 -11.46 -0.84 5.36
N LEU A 67 -10.37 -0.07 5.43
CA LEU A 67 -9.83 0.43 6.70
C LEU A 67 -10.65 1.60 7.26
N ALA A 68 -11.08 2.53 6.39
CA ALA A 68 -11.89 3.67 6.80
C ALA A 68 -13.19 3.24 7.48
N LEU A 69 -13.84 2.20 6.96
CA LEU A 69 -15.07 1.64 7.52
C LEU A 69 -14.89 1.05 8.93
N LEU A 70 -13.67 0.69 9.34
CA LEU A 70 -13.37 0.24 10.70
C LEU A 70 -13.31 1.41 11.70
N ILE A 71 -13.03 2.62 11.23
CA ILE A 71 -12.96 3.84 12.04
C ILE A 71 -14.38 4.42 12.23
N GLY A 72 -15.13 4.56 11.12
CA GLY A 72 -16.47 5.13 11.17
C GLY A 72 -17.10 5.28 9.79
N LYS A 73 -18.44 5.40 9.74
CA LYS A 73 -19.19 5.50 8.48
C LYS A 73 -18.84 6.74 7.65
N ASP A 74 -18.46 7.83 8.32
CA ASP A 74 -18.18 9.12 7.70
C ASP A 74 -16.68 9.35 7.44
N GLN A 75 -15.83 8.34 7.72
CA GLN A 75 -14.39 8.45 7.50
C GLN A 75 -14.09 8.50 5.99
N PRO A 76 -13.39 9.54 5.51
CA PRO A 76 -12.99 9.60 4.11
C PRO A 76 -12.00 8.48 3.75
N TYR A 77 -12.02 8.06 2.49
CA TYR A 77 -11.12 7.04 1.96
C TYR A 77 -10.62 7.41 0.56
N LEU A 78 -9.51 6.78 0.17
CA LEU A 78 -8.87 6.96 -1.12
C LEU A 78 -9.18 5.79 -2.07
N THR A 79 -9.20 6.07 -3.37
CA THR A 79 -9.16 5.01 -4.40
C THR A 79 -7.77 4.39 -4.43
N THR A 80 -7.65 3.16 -4.95
CA THR A 80 -6.40 2.39 -4.98
C THR A 80 -5.23 3.18 -5.55
N ASP A 81 -5.40 3.82 -6.71
CA ASP A 81 -4.33 4.58 -7.36
C ASP A 81 -3.85 5.75 -6.50
N VAL A 82 -4.79 6.50 -5.91
CA VAL A 82 -4.47 7.66 -5.06
C VAL A 82 -3.79 7.21 -3.75
N PHE A 83 -4.17 6.05 -3.20
CA PHE A 83 -3.47 5.49 -2.05
C PHE A 83 -2.04 5.08 -2.42
N MET A 84 -1.84 4.45 -3.59
CA MET A 84 -0.50 4.10 -4.09
C MET A 84 0.37 5.34 -4.31
N ASP A 85 -0.19 6.41 -4.89
CA ASP A 85 0.50 7.69 -5.05
C ASP A 85 0.92 8.27 -3.68
N LYS A 86 0.06 8.19 -2.65
CA LYS A 86 0.41 8.66 -1.31
C LYS A 86 1.45 7.81 -0.58
N VAL A 87 1.45 6.49 -0.80
CA VAL A 87 2.54 5.64 -0.33
C VAL A 87 3.85 6.03 -1.02
N ALA A 88 3.83 6.28 -2.34
CA ALA A 88 5.02 6.68 -3.10
C ALA A 88 5.55 8.07 -2.68
N ASP A 89 4.66 9.04 -2.46
CA ASP A 89 5.03 10.36 -1.92
C ASP A 89 5.67 10.20 -0.54
N THR A 90 5.04 9.44 0.36
CA THR A 90 5.57 9.19 1.71
C THR A 90 6.90 8.45 1.67
N LEU A 91 7.10 7.50 0.76
CA LEU A 91 8.37 6.81 0.60
C LEU A 91 9.50 7.78 0.21
N LYS A 92 9.24 8.72 -0.71
CA LYS A 92 10.23 9.74 -1.10
C LYS A 92 10.61 10.67 0.04
N GLU A 93 9.72 10.90 1.00
CA GLU A 93 10.01 11.67 2.21
C GLU A 93 10.88 10.90 3.22
N LEU A 94 10.84 9.56 3.18
CA LEU A 94 11.53 8.69 4.13
C LEU A 94 12.89 8.18 3.64
N LEU A 95 13.21 8.37 2.36
CA LEU A 95 14.51 8.05 1.74
C LEU A 95 15.41 9.30 1.71
#